data_AF-A0A7Z8KNU5-F1
#
_entry.id   AF-A0A7Z8KNU5-F1
#
_cell.length_a   1.000
_cell.length_b   1.000
_cell.length_c   1.000
_cell.angle_alpha   90.00
_cell.angle_beta   90.00
_cell.angle_gamma   90.00
#
_symmetry.space_group_name_H-M   'P 1'
#
loop_
_entity.id
_entity.type
_entity.pdbx_description
1 polymer ?
#
loop_
_entity_poly.entity_id
_entity_poly.type
_entity_poly.pdbx_seq_one_letter_code
_entity_poly.pdbx_strand_id
1 'polypeptide(L)'
;MAYRILGEGEPVRLFVAGLHGDEWKDTSDILENIEAPQKGTLAVIPLVNNGNYISTLDERYFSEIGIPIIEAVEELRPDVYIEIHSYSAENLESLTGSTRLERIGVPAFSRLDHDVLMGSVAPYIRRKYFPQDALCLTFEIQKENHDSKEYARKLINRMKEFTSRDEFLYYMLDMYPKQARKAIEDYKIFYGLSDDDI
;
A
#
# COMPACT_ATOMS: atom_id res chain seq x y z
N MET A 1 -0.95 -21.40 -7.31
CA MET A 1 -1.65 -20.15 -6.98
C MET A 1 -0.62 -19.20 -6.42
N ALA A 2 -0.54 -17.98 -6.96
CA ALA A 2 0.48 -17.00 -6.57
C ALA A 2 0.14 -16.23 -5.28
N TYR A 3 -1.06 -16.45 -4.74
CA TYR A 3 -1.57 -15.83 -3.52
C TYR A 3 -2.31 -16.87 -2.66
N ARG A 4 -2.48 -16.54 -1.37
CA ARG A 4 -3.30 -17.29 -0.39
C ARG A 4 -4.57 -16.51 -0.11
N ILE A 5 -5.73 -17.17 -0.10
CA ILE A 5 -7.02 -16.59 0.30
C ILE A 5 -7.32 -16.90 1.77
N LEU A 6 -7.84 -15.91 2.48
CA LEU A 6 -8.30 -15.97 3.86
C LEU A 6 -9.69 -15.31 3.96
N GLY A 7 -10.66 -16.00 4.56
CA GLY A 7 -12.05 -15.51 4.63
C GLY A 7 -12.80 -15.68 3.31
N GLU A 8 -14.02 -15.15 3.25
CA GLU A 8 -14.90 -15.21 2.08
C GLU A 8 -15.91 -14.05 2.06
N GLY A 9 -16.38 -13.70 0.86
CA GLY A 9 -17.35 -12.64 0.62
C GLY A 9 -16.72 -11.25 0.49
N GLU A 10 -17.56 -10.23 0.60
CA GLU A 10 -17.21 -8.82 0.38
C GLU A 10 -16.88 -8.06 1.69
N PRO A 11 -15.97 -7.07 1.64
CA PRO A 11 -15.21 -6.66 0.46
C PRO A 11 -14.03 -7.59 0.17
N VAL A 12 -13.50 -7.53 -1.05
CA VAL A 12 -12.30 -8.25 -1.45
C VAL A 12 -11.07 -7.36 -1.26
N ARG A 13 -10.05 -7.89 -0.57
CA ARG A 13 -8.81 -7.18 -0.28
C ARG A 13 -7.62 -7.96 -0.83
N LEU A 14 -6.63 -7.25 -1.37
CA LEU A 14 -5.36 -7.82 -1.81
C LEU A 14 -4.20 -7.11 -1.13
N PHE A 15 -3.47 -7.82 -0.27
CA PHE A 15 -2.26 -7.31 0.39
C PHE A 15 -1.02 -7.97 -0.21
N VAL A 16 -0.01 -7.16 -0.52
CA VAL A 16 1.19 -7.60 -1.22
C VAL A 16 2.43 -7.11 -0.48
N ALA A 17 3.43 -7.97 -0.32
CA ALA A 17 4.70 -7.68 0.32
C ALA A 17 5.87 -8.28 -0.49
N GLY A 18 7.10 -7.96 -0.12
CA GLY A 18 8.30 -8.47 -0.78
C GLY A 18 8.33 -8.10 -2.26
N LEU A 19 8.03 -6.83 -2.56
CA LEU A 19 7.93 -6.32 -3.92
C LEU A 19 9.29 -6.20 -4.61
N HIS A 20 10.34 -5.94 -3.84
CA HIS A 20 11.68 -5.69 -4.37
C HIS A 20 12.79 -6.37 -3.57
N GLY A 21 13.77 -6.96 -4.27
CA GLY A 21 15.09 -7.25 -3.71
C GLY A 21 15.05 -7.96 -2.37
N ASP A 22 15.60 -7.29 -1.36
CA ASP A 22 15.69 -7.78 0.01
C ASP A 22 14.57 -7.27 0.93
N GLU A 23 13.59 -6.50 0.43
CA GLU A 23 12.50 -5.93 1.24
C GLU A 23 11.67 -7.01 1.93
N TRP A 24 11.59 -8.20 1.34
CA TRP A 24 10.90 -9.36 1.92
C TRP A 24 11.35 -9.70 3.35
N LYS A 25 12.62 -9.40 3.71
CA LYS A 25 13.16 -9.62 5.05
C LYS A 25 12.45 -8.78 6.12
N ASP A 26 11.93 -7.62 5.73
CA ASP A 26 11.22 -6.71 6.61
C ASP A 26 9.68 -6.83 6.49
N THR A 27 9.18 -7.31 5.34
CA THR A 27 7.75 -7.22 5.01
C THR A 27 7.00 -8.55 4.96
N SER A 28 7.63 -9.64 4.54
CA SER A 28 6.91 -10.88 4.17
C SER A 28 6.22 -11.54 5.36
N ASP A 29 6.89 -11.57 6.51
CA ASP A 29 6.36 -12.19 7.73
C ASP A 29 5.10 -11.50 8.26
N ILE A 30 4.87 -10.23 7.93
CA ILE A 30 3.63 -9.52 8.25
C ILE A 30 2.44 -10.20 7.58
N LEU A 31 2.57 -10.62 6.31
CA LEU A 31 1.51 -11.26 5.54
C LEU A 31 1.49 -12.79 5.68
N GLU A 32 2.63 -13.42 5.96
CA GLU A 32 2.67 -14.86 6.25
C GLU A 32 1.88 -15.19 7.52
N ASN A 33 2.01 -14.34 8.54
CA ASN A 33 1.37 -14.52 9.84
C ASN A 33 0.01 -13.80 9.97
N ILE A 34 -0.51 -13.19 8.91
CA ILE A 34 -1.81 -12.52 8.95
C ILE A 34 -2.93 -13.54 9.04
N GLU A 35 -3.89 -13.29 9.93
CA GLU A 35 -5.12 -14.08 10.05
C GLU A 35 -6.22 -13.55 9.13
N ALA A 36 -7.26 -14.35 8.92
CA ALA A 36 -8.44 -13.93 8.16
C ALA A 36 -9.09 -12.66 8.78
N PRO A 37 -9.70 -11.78 7.96
CA PRO A 37 -10.52 -10.70 8.45
C PRO A 37 -11.82 -11.25 9.07
N GLN A 38 -12.48 -10.46 9.93
CA GLN A 38 -13.78 -10.84 10.47
C GLN A 38 -14.88 -10.88 9.39
N LYS A 39 -14.73 -10.05 8.35
CA LYS A 39 -15.68 -9.95 7.24
C LYS A 39 -14.97 -9.79 5.89
N GLY A 40 -15.43 -10.54 4.91
CA GLY A 40 -14.98 -10.46 3.53
C GLY A 40 -13.75 -11.32 3.27
N THR A 41 -13.12 -11.05 2.12
CA THR A 41 -12.00 -11.83 1.62
C THR A 41 -10.71 -11.05 1.75
N LEU A 42 -9.64 -11.74 2.15
CA LEU A 42 -8.26 -11.23 2.10
C LEU A 42 -7.41 -12.20 1.28
N ALA A 43 -6.97 -11.76 0.11
CA ALA A 43 -5.89 -12.40 -0.64
C ALA A 43 -4.55 -11.79 -0.23
N VAL A 44 -3.53 -12.62 -0.05
CA VAL A 44 -2.18 -12.18 0.32
C VAL A 44 -1.10 -12.75 -0.62
N ILE A 45 -0.16 -11.90 -1.01
CA ILE A 45 1.09 -12.26 -1.70
C ILE A 45 2.25 -11.83 -0.78
N PRO A 46 2.81 -12.71 0.06
CA PRO A 46 3.85 -12.32 1.01
C PRO A 46 5.21 -12.03 0.34
N LEU A 47 5.46 -12.59 -0.85
CA LEU A 47 6.69 -12.40 -1.60
C LEU A 47 6.38 -12.37 -3.09
N VAL A 48 6.63 -11.23 -3.74
CA VAL A 48 6.54 -11.09 -5.20
C VAL A 48 7.88 -11.45 -5.84
N ASN A 49 8.97 -10.87 -5.34
CA ASN A 49 10.29 -11.04 -5.94
C ASN A 49 11.42 -10.83 -4.93
N ASN A 50 12.34 -11.80 -4.89
CA ASN A 50 13.60 -11.73 -4.14
C ASN A 50 14.83 -11.49 -5.05
N GLY A 51 14.59 -11.16 -6.32
CA GLY A 51 15.60 -10.88 -7.33
C GLY A 51 15.96 -9.39 -7.42
N ASN A 52 16.29 -8.90 -8.62
CA ASN A 52 16.72 -7.51 -8.79
C ASN A 52 15.65 -6.49 -8.40
N TYR A 53 16.10 -5.32 -7.94
CA TYR A 53 15.25 -4.17 -7.67
C TYR A 53 14.83 -3.49 -8.98
N ILE A 54 13.52 -3.38 -9.22
CA ILE A 54 12.90 -2.51 -10.22
C ILE A 54 11.83 -1.71 -9.48
N SER A 55 11.83 -0.38 -9.59
CA SER A 55 10.84 0.48 -8.93
C SER A 55 9.43 0.22 -9.44
N THR A 56 8.43 0.20 -8.56
CA THR A 56 7.00 0.16 -8.96
C THR A 56 6.56 1.38 -9.77
N LEU A 57 7.33 2.48 -9.73
CA LEU A 57 7.10 3.65 -10.59
C LEU A 57 7.55 3.43 -12.04
N ASP A 58 8.37 2.42 -12.31
CA ASP A 58 8.68 1.97 -13.66
C ASP A 58 7.59 1.00 -14.13
N GLU A 59 6.86 1.36 -15.18
CA GLU A 59 5.75 0.55 -15.70
C GLU A 59 6.17 -0.88 -16.05
N ARG A 60 7.45 -1.10 -16.39
CA ARG A 60 7.99 -2.44 -16.68
C ARG A 60 7.91 -3.37 -15.48
N TYR A 61 7.86 -2.83 -14.26
CA TYR A 61 7.66 -3.63 -13.06
C TYR A 61 6.45 -4.54 -13.22
N PHE A 62 5.30 -4.00 -13.63
CA PHE A 62 4.04 -4.75 -13.73
C PHE A 62 3.95 -5.65 -14.97
N SER A 63 4.83 -5.48 -15.95
CA SER A 63 4.95 -6.41 -17.10
C SER A 63 6.02 -7.49 -16.92
N GLU A 64 6.84 -7.40 -15.87
CA GLU A 64 7.95 -8.33 -15.62
C GLU A 64 7.79 -8.98 -14.24
N ILE A 65 8.09 -8.24 -13.17
CA ILE A 65 8.15 -8.75 -11.80
C ILE A 65 6.75 -8.85 -11.18
N GLY A 66 5.93 -7.82 -11.38
CA GLY A 66 4.61 -7.67 -10.80
C GLY A 66 3.50 -8.46 -11.50
N ILE A 67 3.82 -9.37 -12.42
CA ILE A 67 2.82 -10.21 -13.10
C ILE A 67 1.86 -10.91 -12.11
N PRO A 68 2.34 -11.53 -11.01
CA PRO A 68 1.44 -12.15 -10.02
C PRO A 68 0.46 -11.17 -9.37
N ILE A 69 0.85 -9.90 -9.23
CA ILE A 69 -0.02 -8.85 -8.71
C ILE A 69 -1.12 -8.57 -9.74
N ILE A 70 -0.75 -8.37 -11.01
CA ILE A 70 -1.71 -8.06 -12.06
C ILE A 70 -2.71 -9.19 -12.25
N GLU A 71 -2.24 -10.45 -12.27
CA GLU A 71 -3.11 -11.62 -12.34
C GLU A 71 -4.12 -11.64 -11.18
N ALA A 72 -3.65 -11.38 -9.94
CA ALA A 72 -4.52 -11.33 -8.77
C ALA A 72 -5.52 -10.17 -8.83
N VAL A 73 -5.10 -8.98 -9.29
CA VAL A 73 -5.98 -7.81 -9.42
C VAL A 73 -7.06 -8.04 -10.47
N GLU A 74 -6.71 -8.60 -11.63
CA GLU A 74 -7.68 -8.87 -12.71
C GLU A 74 -8.68 -9.97 -12.33
N GLU A 75 -8.21 -11.02 -11.63
CA GLU A 75 -9.04 -12.13 -11.17
C GLU A 75 -9.97 -11.73 -10.03
N LEU A 76 -9.43 -11.05 -9.00
CA LEU A 76 -10.14 -10.80 -7.74
C LEU A 76 -10.88 -9.47 -7.72
N ARG A 77 -10.47 -8.48 -8.53
CA ARG A 77 -11.01 -7.11 -8.57
C ARG A 77 -11.18 -6.49 -7.17
N PRO A 78 -10.09 -6.35 -6.39
CA PRO A 78 -10.19 -5.98 -4.98
C PRO A 78 -10.66 -4.54 -4.78
N ASP A 79 -11.51 -4.32 -3.78
CA ASP A 79 -11.91 -2.99 -3.30
C ASP A 79 -10.77 -2.30 -2.53
N VAL A 80 -9.89 -3.10 -1.91
CA VAL A 80 -8.75 -2.62 -1.15
C VAL A 80 -7.48 -3.30 -1.65
N TYR A 81 -6.50 -2.50 -2.03
CA TYR A 81 -5.18 -2.94 -2.46
C TYR A 81 -4.10 -2.29 -1.61
N ILE A 82 -3.24 -3.10 -0.99
CA ILE A 82 -2.15 -2.62 -0.14
C ILE A 82 -0.83 -3.23 -0.60
N GLU A 83 0.15 -2.36 -0.84
CA GLU A 83 1.56 -2.72 -1.02
C GLU A 83 2.33 -2.45 0.29
N ILE A 84 3.19 -3.38 0.69
CA ILE A 84 4.05 -3.25 1.86
C ILE A 84 5.50 -3.34 1.39
N HIS A 85 6.22 -2.24 1.56
CA HIS A 85 7.60 -2.05 1.16
C HIS A 85 8.50 -1.81 2.38
N SER A 86 9.81 -1.77 2.13
CA SER A 86 10.75 -1.27 3.14
C SER A 86 11.79 -0.32 2.56
N TYR A 87 12.16 0.69 3.36
CA TYR A 87 13.09 1.73 2.98
C TYR A 87 14.25 1.86 3.98
N SER A 88 15.44 2.19 3.48
CA SER A 88 16.59 2.49 4.33
C SER A 88 16.44 3.87 4.98
N ALA A 89 16.89 4.03 6.22
CA ALA A 89 16.74 5.26 7.02
C ALA A 89 17.17 6.54 6.28
N GLU A 90 18.24 6.47 5.49
CA GLU A 90 18.78 7.59 4.70
C GLU A 90 17.79 8.12 3.64
N ASN A 91 16.79 7.32 3.25
CA ASN A 91 15.78 7.71 2.26
C ASN A 91 14.57 8.43 2.89
N LEU A 92 14.50 8.59 4.21
CA LEU A 92 13.34 9.21 4.86
C LEU A 92 13.02 10.60 4.30
N GLU A 93 14.02 11.47 4.18
CA GLU A 93 13.82 12.83 3.66
C GLU A 93 13.44 12.83 2.18
N SER A 94 13.96 11.89 1.38
CA SER A 94 13.63 11.82 -0.05
C SER A 94 12.20 11.31 -0.30
N LEU A 95 11.67 10.48 0.61
CA LEU A 95 10.32 9.95 0.56
C LEU A 95 9.25 10.91 1.10
N THR A 96 9.59 11.69 2.13
CA THR A 96 8.64 12.57 2.84
C THR A 96 8.77 14.06 2.46
N GLY A 97 9.82 14.43 1.74
CA GLY A 97 10.11 15.81 1.37
C GLY A 97 9.03 16.42 0.46
N SER A 98 8.66 17.68 0.72
CA SER A 98 7.61 18.41 -0.01
C SER A 98 7.92 18.58 -1.51
N THR A 99 9.19 18.54 -1.91
CA THR A 99 9.63 18.65 -3.31
C THR A 99 9.57 17.32 -4.08
N ARG A 100 9.12 16.22 -3.46
CA ARG A 100 9.07 14.90 -4.11
C ARG A 100 8.19 14.90 -5.36
N LEU A 101 7.08 15.64 -5.34
CA LEU A 101 6.21 15.75 -6.52
C LEU A 101 6.95 16.35 -7.71
N GLU A 102 7.71 17.42 -7.49
CA GLU A 102 8.49 18.08 -8.56
C GLU A 102 9.67 17.22 -9.02
N ARG A 103 10.33 16.52 -8.09
CA ARG A 103 11.54 15.74 -8.37
C ARG A 103 11.29 14.37 -8.98
N ILE A 104 10.24 13.69 -8.52
CA ILE A 104 9.94 12.28 -8.84
C ILE A 104 8.64 12.15 -9.64
N GLY A 105 7.78 13.16 -9.62
CA GLY A 105 6.49 13.12 -10.32
C GLY A 105 5.39 12.42 -9.54
N VAL A 106 5.56 12.17 -8.23
CA VAL A 106 4.53 11.60 -7.34
C VAL A 106 4.53 12.28 -5.96
N PRO A 107 3.37 12.35 -5.27
CA PRO A 107 3.28 13.00 -3.96
C PRO A 107 4.22 12.44 -2.89
N ALA A 108 4.52 13.26 -1.89
CA ALA A 108 5.28 12.83 -0.72
C ALA A 108 4.49 11.82 0.12
N PHE A 109 5.20 10.88 0.76
CA PHE A 109 4.57 10.02 1.74
C PHE A 109 4.21 10.80 3.01
N SER A 110 3.11 10.42 3.64
CA SER A 110 2.75 10.85 4.98
C SER A 110 3.49 10.01 6.02
N ARG A 111 4.24 10.66 6.92
CA ARG A 111 4.89 9.98 8.06
C ARG A 111 3.87 9.75 9.18
N LEU A 112 3.64 8.48 9.51
CA LEU A 112 2.85 8.02 10.65
C LEU A 112 3.78 7.79 11.85
N ASP A 113 3.28 7.10 12.88
CA ASP A 113 4.08 6.74 14.04
C ASP A 113 5.16 5.71 13.70
N HIS A 114 6.25 5.73 14.49
CA HIS A 114 7.37 4.80 14.38
C HIS A 114 7.94 4.68 12.95
N ASP A 115 7.99 5.80 12.22
CA ASP A 115 8.60 5.89 10.90
C ASP A 115 7.97 4.99 9.82
N VAL A 116 6.74 4.55 10.04
CA VAL A 116 5.94 3.98 8.95
C VAL A 116 5.43 5.11 8.07
N LEU A 117 5.65 4.98 6.77
CA LEU A 117 5.18 5.97 5.80
C LEU A 117 3.97 5.41 5.04
N MET A 118 3.02 6.29 4.72
CA MET A 118 1.81 5.95 3.97
C MET A 118 1.70 6.80 2.71
N GLY A 119 1.38 6.17 1.59
CA GLY A 119 1.18 6.84 0.30
C GLY A 119 0.16 6.11 -0.58
N SER A 120 -0.06 6.63 -1.78
CA SER A 120 -0.77 5.91 -2.85
C SER A 120 0.19 4.97 -3.58
N VAL A 121 -0.30 3.81 -4.01
CA VAL A 121 0.45 2.91 -4.91
C VAL A 121 0.85 3.61 -6.20
N ALA A 122 1.75 2.99 -6.96
CA ALA A 122 2.26 3.55 -8.21
C ALA A 122 1.13 4.00 -9.17
N PRO A 123 1.26 5.17 -9.83
CA PRO A 123 0.19 5.70 -10.68
C PRO A 123 -0.25 4.77 -11.81
N TYR A 124 0.69 3.99 -12.37
CA TYR A 124 0.39 3.04 -13.45
C TYR A 124 -0.66 2.01 -13.03
N ILE A 125 -0.41 1.27 -11.94
CA ILE A 125 -1.37 0.26 -11.49
C ILE A 125 -2.67 0.90 -11.00
N ARG A 126 -2.57 2.02 -10.26
CA ARG A 126 -3.73 2.77 -9.76
C ARG A 126 -4.69 3.21 -10.86
N ARG A 127 -4.18 3.73 -11.98
CA ARG A 127 -4.99 4.26 -13.09
C ARG A 127 -5.53 3.17 -14.00
N LYS A 128 -4.76 2.10 -14.20
CA LYS A 128 -5.06 1.10 -15.23
C LYS A 128 -5.95 -0.03 -14.74
N TYR A 129 -5.85 -0.42 -13.46
CA TYR A 129 -6.49 -1.63 -12.95
C TYR A 129 -7.54 -1.40 -11.86
N PHE A 130 -7.59 -0.20 -11.28
CA PHE A 130 -8.47 0.10 -10.15
C PHE A 130 -9.48 1.20 -10.46
N PRO A 131 -10.75 1.03 -10.06
CA PRO A 131 -11.73 2.11 -10.16
C PRO A 131 -11.37 3.25 -9.18
N GLN A 132 -12.03 4.40 -9.31
CA GLN A 132 -11.71 5.60 -8.50
C GLN A 132 -12.02 5.40 -7.01
N ASP A 133 -13.01 4.58 -6.68
CA ASP A 133 -13.48 4.26 -5.34
C ASP A 133 -12.68 3.17 -4.61
N ALA A 134 -11.87 2.39 -5.33
CA ALA A 134 -10.96 1.44 -4.70
C ALA A 134 -9.90 2.15 -3.84
N LEU A 135 -9.65 1.59 -2.66
CA LEU A 135 -8.62 2.05 -1.74
C LEU A 135 -7.29 1.40 -2.07
N CYS A 136 -6.39 2.14 -2.72
CA CYS A 136 -5.05 1.64 -3.06
C CYS A 136 -3.97 2.40 -2.28
N LEU A 137 -3.26 1.71 -1.39
CA LEU A 137 -2.26 2.31 -0.52
C LEU A 137 -0.93 1.56 -0.58
N THR A 138 0.13 2.29 -0.28
CA THR A 138 1.45 1.72 0.00
C THR A 138 1.87 2.10 1.42
N PHE A 139 2.46 1.15 2.13
CA PHE A 139 3.12 1.36 3.41
C PHE A 139 4.61 1.05 3.27
N GLU A 140 5.43 1.98 3.73
CA GLU A 140 6.89 1.85 3.74
C GLU A 140 7.36 1.66 5.18
N ILE A 141 8.02 0.53 5.45
CA ILE A 141 8.55 0.17 6.76
C ILE A 141 10.04 0.50 6.79
N GLN A 142 10.52 1.15 7.84
CA GLN A 142 11.95 1.40 7.96
C GLN A 142 12.71 0.09 8.18
N LYS A 143 13.68 -0.19 7.32
CA LYS A 143 14.55 -1.38 7.42
C LYS A 143 15.25 -1.44 8.76
N GLU A 144 15.35 -2.64 9.32
CA GLU A 144 16.05 -2.93 10.58
C GLU A 144 15.47 -2.17 11.80
N ASN A 145 14.28 -1.57 11.69
CA ASN A 145 13.59 -0.90 12.79
C ASN A 145 12.43 -1.77 13.31
N HIS A 146 12.65 -2.39 14.47
CA HIS A 146 11.65 -3.25 15.12
C HIS A 146 10.34 -2.51 15.45
N ASP A 147 10.41 -1.28 15.93
CA ASP A 147 9.22 -0.51 16.31
C ASP A 147 8.40 -0.13 15.09
N SER A 148 9.07 0.22 13.98
CA SER A 148 8.43 0.48 12.69
C SER A 148 7.69 -0.75 12.20
N LYS A 149 8.35 -1.92 12.23
CA LYS A 149 7.76 -3.20 11.81
C LYS A 149 6.56 -3.60 12.68
N GLU A 150 6.68 -3.50 14.00
CA GLU A 150 5.61 -3.87 14.93
C GLU A 150 4.41 -2.92 14.80
N TYR A 151 4.66 -1.63 14.61
CA TYR A 151 3.60 -0.66 14.34
C TYR A 151 2.91 -0.94 12.99
N ALA A 152 3.68 -1.19 11.91
CA ALA A 152 3.14 -1.57 10.62
C ALA A 152 2.29 -2.85 10.72
N ARG A 153 2.77 -3.88 11.43
CA ARG A 153 2.02 -5.13 11.64
C ARG A 153 0.65 -4.87 12.29
N LYS A 154 0.58 -4.02 13.31
CA LYS A 154 -0.69 -3.64 13.96
C LYS A 154 -1.60 -2.88 13.01
N LEU A 155 -1.03 -1.92 12.26
CA LEU A 155 -1.78 -1.13 11.29
C LEU A 155 -2.34 -2.00 10.17
N ILE A 156 -1.52 -2.84 9.53
CA ILE A 156 -1.94 -3.78 8.48
C ILE A 156 -3.00 -4.78 9.00
N ASN A 157 -2.83 -5.29 10.23
CA ASN A 157 -3.85 -6.15 10.84
C ASN A 157 -5.15 -5.40 11.17
N ARG A 158 -5.10 -4.08 11.32
CA ARG A 158 -6.32 -3.25 11.38
C ARG A 158 -6.90 -2.99 10.00
N MET A 159 -6.05 -2.76 8.99
CA MET A 159 -6.46 -2.48 7.61
C MET A 159 -7.32 -3.59 7.01
N LYS A 160 -7.03 -4.86 7.33
CA LYS A 160 -7.83 -5.99 6.84
C LYS A 160 -9.28 -5.97 7.31
N GLU A 161 -9.59 -5.26 8.39
CA GLU A 161 -10.94 -5.22 8.96
C GLU A 161 -11.82 -4.14 8.32
N PHE A 162 -11.24 -3.14 7.64
CA PHE A 162 -12.03 -2.08 7.01
C PHE A 162 -12.91 -2.65 5.92
N THR A 163 -14.19 -2.30 5.96
CA THR A 163 -15.22 -2.80 5.04
C THR A 163 -15.52 -1.84 3.90
N SER A 164 -14.99 -0.61 3.97
CA SER A 164 -15.11 0.41 2.92
C SER A 164 -13.94 1.39 2.95
N ARG A 165 -13.77 2.14 1.84
CA ARG A 165 -12.85 3.29 1.76
C ARG A 165 -13.15 4.34 2.84
N ASP A 166 -14.42 4.66 3.05
CA ASP A 166 -14.85 5.68 4.01
C ASP A 166 -14.47 5.31 5.44
N GLU A 167 -14.62 4.03 5.81
CA GLU A 167 -14.24 3.55 7.15
C GLU A 167 -12.74 3.78 7.42
N PHE A 168 -11.90 3.51 6.42
CA PHE A 168 -10.47 3.82 6.47
C PHE A 168 -10.22 5.33 6.56
N LEU A 169 -10.88 6.15 5.73
CA LEU A 169 -10.69 7.59 5.75
C LEU A 169 -11.08 8.21 7.09
N TYR A 170 -12.20 7.78 7.69
CA TYR A 170 -12.61 8.22 9.02
C TYR A 170 -11.58 7.84 10.08
N TYR A 171 -11.07 6.61 10.04
CA TYR A 171 -10.01 6.17 10.95
C TYR A 171 -8.75 7.03 10.83
N MET A 172 -8.31 7.32 9.59
CA MET A 172 -7.13 8.15 9.36
C MET A 172 -7.35 9.62 9.75
N LEU A 173 -8.55 10.17 9.53
CA LEU A 173 -8.88 11.53 9.92
C LEU A 173 -8.98 11.71 11.44
N ASP A 174 -9.38 10.67 12.17
CA ASP A 174 -9.41 10.66 13.63
C ASP A 174 -8.00 10.55 14.22
N MET A 175 -7.21 9.56 13.76
CA MET A 175 -5.88 9.27 14.28
C MET A 175 -4.80 10.26 13.81
N TYR A 176 -4.84 10.63 12.53
CA TYR A 176 -3.81 11.43 11.86
C TYR A 176 -4.43 12.57 11.03
N PRO A 177 -5.19 13.50 11.65
CA PRO A 177 -5.99 14.49 10.92
C PRO A 177 -5.18 15.36 9.96
N LYS A 178 -3.93 15.70 10.32
CA LYS A 178 -3.05 16.51 9.46
C LYS A 178 -2.56 15.72 8.26
N GLN A 179 -2.07 14.51 8.48
CA GLN A 179 -1.56 13.61 7.44
C GLN A 179 -2.68 13.19 6.50
N ALA A 180 -3.85 12.81 7.04
CA ALA A 180 -4.99 12.38 6.25
C ALA A 180 -5.50 13.50 5.34
N ARG A 181 -5.71 14.72 5.87
CA ARG A 181 -6.13 15.87 5.05
C ARG A 181 -5.12 16.19 3.96
N LYS A 182 -3.83 16.18 4.28
CA LYS A 182 -2.78 16.41 3.29
C LYS A 182 -2.77 15.32 2.22
N ALA A 183 -2.85 14.05 2.60
CA ALA A 183 -2.87 12.94 1.64
C ALA A 183 -4.08 13.00 0.71
N ILE A 184 -5.26 13.36 1.24
CA ILE A 184 -6.48 13.58 0.45
C ILE A 184 -6.27 14.73 -0.53
N GLU A 185 -5.74 15.87 -0.09
CA GLU A 185 -5.49 17.04 -0.93
C GLU A 185 -4.46 16.74 -2.03
N ASP A 186 -3.33 16.13 -1.68
CA ASP A 186 -2.30 15.70 -2.63
C ASP A 186 -2.88 14.73 -3.68
N TYR A 187 -3.72 13.78 -3.24
CA TYR A 187 -4.38 12.82 -4.14
C TYR A 187 -5.33 13.52 -5.11
N LYS A 188 -6.16 14.46 -4.62
CA LYS A 188 -7.05 15.27 -5.48
C LYS A 188 -6.27 16.05 -6.51
N ILE A 189 -5.22 16.78 -6.10
CA ILE A 189 -4.39 17.58 -6.99
C ILE A 189 -3.71 16.68 -8.04
N PHE A 190 -3.15 15.55 -7.62
CA PHE A 190 -2.39 14.66 -8.50
C PHE A 190 -3.25 13.97 -9.56
N TYR A 191 -4.50 13.62 -9.22
CA TYR A 191 -5.44 12.97 -10.14
C TYR A 191 -6.45 13.92 -10.79
N GLY A 192 -6.45 15.20 -10.42
CA GLY A 192 -7.37 16.21 -10.96
C GLY A 192 -8.81 16.03 -10.50
N LEU A 193 -9.01 15.59 -9.25
CA LEU A 193 -10.31 15.27 -8.65
C LEU A 193 -10.89 16.45 -7.86
N SER A 194 -12.21 16.50 -7.75
CA SER A 194 -12.98 17.46 -6.96
C SER A 194 -13.36 16.91 -5.57
N ASP A 195 -14.10 17.68 -4.77
CA ASP A 195 -14.59 17.21 -3.47
C ASP A 195 -15.67 16.11 -3.62
N ASP A 196 -16.44 16.12 -4.70
CA ASP A 196 -17.49 15.13 -4.96
C ASP A 196 -16.93 13.77 -5.42
N ASP A 197 -15.63 13.71 -5.70
CA ASP A 197 -14.90 12.55 -6.24
C ASP A 197 -14.26 11.65 -5.16
N ILE A 198 -14.23 12.11 -3.90
CA ILE A 198 -13.58 11.43 -2.76
C ILE A 198 -14.56 11.19 -1.62
#